data_AF-A0A932PWW2-F1
#
_entry.id   AF-A0A932PWW2-F1
#
_cell.length_a   1.000
_cell.length_b   1.000
_cell.length_c   1.000
_cell.angle_alpha   90.00
_cell.angle_beta   90.00
_cell.angle_gamma   90.00
#
_symmetry.space_group_name_H-M   'P 1'
#
loop_
_entity.id
_entity.type
_entity.pdbx_description
1 polymer ?
#
loop_
_entity_poly.entity_id
_entity_poly.type
_entity_poly.pdbx_seq_one_letter_code
_entity_poly.pdbx_strand_id
1 'polypeptide(L)'
;MTTLVVFAVALAIGGFLAFRPLLGTARPWPSDPADQRDDIERAVSSLRDLEFARAAGTIDPRDAVRLRAILERGAFATRPTPAAGGAPVRTLIVGALLAAIAAVLVAAYLPRAAGDRAPGTTITGTLPRGAPTTAELEARAAASPNDVPTLLALADAYRDDQRASDAASVYRRVLAIDRDNVPALYGVALILFRSGEPEGARLANDRVLALRPRDTDALFLGGLIRYQKADYNGAVELWNIYLDVGEFHPAFPMVKQLYDDAKRKGS
;
A
#
# COMPACT_ATOMS: atom_id res chain seq x y z
N MET A 1 -24.26 3.25 33.71
CA MET A 1 -22.83 3.27 34.12
C MET A 1 -22.35 1.91 34.63
N THR A 2 -23.18 1.16 35.38
CA THR A 2 -22.89 -0.20 35.87
C THR A 2 -22.72 -1.26 34.78
N THR A 3 -23.48 -1.19 33.68
CA THR A 3 -23.38 -2.13 32.55
C THR A 3 -22.07 -2.01 31.77
N LEU A 4 -21.54 -0.79 31.62
CA LEU A 4 -20.26 -0.51 30.95
C LEU A 4 -19.06 -1.06 31.73
N VAL A 5 -19.12 -0.99 33.06
CA VAL A 5 -18.05 -1.51 33.94
C VAL A 5 -18.01 -3.05 33.91
N VAL A 6 -19.17 -3.70 33.95
CA VAL A 6 -19.26 -5.17 33.84
C VAL A 6 -18.74 -5.65 32.48
N PHE A 7 -19.02 -4.90 31.41
CA PHE A 7 -18.55 -5.23 30.06
C PHE A 7 -17.04 -5.05 29.90
N ALA A 8 -16.46 -3.99 30.48
CA ALA A 8 -15.02 -3.75 30.47
C ALA A 8 -14.25 -4.84 31.24
N VAL A 9 -14.78 -5.30 32.38
CA VAL A 9 -14.19 -6.38 33.17
C VAL A 9 -14.28 -7.72 32.43
N ALA A 10 -15.40 -8.02 31.78
CA ALA A 10 -15.57 -9.22 30.98
C ALA A 10 -14.60 -9.25 29.77
N LEU A 11 -14.40 -8.11 29.10
CA LEU A 11 -13.42 -7.97 28.01
C LEU A 11 -11.97 -8.14 28.48
N ALA A 12 -11.64 -7.59 29.65
CA ALA A 12 -10.29 -7.73 30.22
C ALA A 12 -9.98 -9.20 30.59
N ILE A 13 -10.95 -9.90 31.19
CA ILE A 13 -10.80 -11.32 31.55
C ILE A 13 -10.74 -12.21 30.29
N GLY A 14 -11.58 -11.93 29.30
CA GLY A 14 -11.57 -12.63 28.00
C GLY A 14 -10.25 -12.44 27.24
N GLY A 15 -9.73 -11.21 27.21
CA GLY A 15 -8.44 -10.88 26.61
C GLY A 15 -7.27 -11.58 27.32
N PHE A 16 -7.28 -11.62 28.66
CA PHE A 16 -6.23 -12.27 29.45
C PHE A 16 -6.18 -13.79 29.25
N LEU A 17 -7.35 -14.45 29.18
CA LEU A 17 -7.42 -15.88 28.89
C LEU A 17 -7.03 -16.22 27.44
N ALA A 18 -7.30 -15.32 26.49
CA ALA A 18 -6.90 -15.48 25.09
C ALA A 18 -5.39 -15.27 24.86
N PHE A 19 -4.73 -14.44 25.67
CA PHE A 19 -3.29 -14.16 25.55
C PHE A 19 -2.38 -15.10 26.35
N ARG A 20 -2.92 -15.85 27.31
CA ARG A 20 -2.16 -16.84 28.09
C ARG A 20 -1.35 -17.85 27.25
N PRO A 21 -1.82 -18.39 26.10
CA PRO A 21 -1.01 -19.29 25.27
C PRO A 21 0.14 -18.62 24.50
N LEU A 22 0.14 -17.29 24.35
CA LEU A 22 1.22 -16.53 23.69
C LEU A 22 2.42 -16.27 24.61
N LEU A 23 2.23 -16.35 25.93
CA LEU A 23 3.30 -16.25 26.93
C LEU A 23 4.00 -17.61 27.20
N GLY A 24 3.57 -18.68 26.52
CA GLY A 24 4.27 -19.95 26.51
C GLY A 24 5.57 -19.83 25.71
N THR A 25 6.66 -20.38 26.25
CA THR A 25 7.99 -20.41 25.63
C THR A 25 7.89 -20.68 24.13
N ALA A 26 8.37 -19.73 23.32
CA ALA A 26 8.39 -19.84 21.87
C ALA A 26 8.99 -21.19 21.47
N ARG A 27 8.16 -22.05 20.88
CA ARG A 27 8.68 -23.26 20.22
C ARG A 27 9.58 -22.75 19.10
N PRO A 28 10.85 -23.21 19.01
CA PRO A 28 11.73 -22.78 17.94
C PRO A 28 11.03 -23.02 16.60
N TRP A 29 11.09 -22.02 15.74
CA TRP A 29 10.54 -22.03 14.40
C TRP A 29 10.99 -23.31 13.67
N PRO A 30 10.10 -24.00 12.92
CA PRO A 30 10.52 -25.19 12.19
C PRO A 30 11.63 -24.77 11.22
N SER A 31 12.83 -25.30 11.42
CA SER A 31 13.86 -25.24 10.38
C SER A 31 13.28 -25.84 9.11
N ASP A 32 13.55 -25.19 7.98
CA ASP A 32 13.20 -25.65 6.63
C ASP A 32 13.34 -27.19 6.57
N PRO A 33 12.33 -27.96 6.11
CA PRO A 33 12.47 -29.41 6.07
C PRO A 33 13.71 -29.72 5.24
N ALA A 34 14.72 -30.30 5.89
CA ALA A 34 16.01 -30.61 5.26
C ALA A 34 15.73 -31.24 3.90
N ASP A 35 16.11 -30.55 2.82
CA ASP A 35 15.85 -31.02 1.47
C ASP A 35 16.50 -32.40 1.37
N GLN A 36 15.70 -33.40 1.04
CA GLN A 36 16.17 -34.76 0.87
C GLN A 36 17.31 -34.83 -0.16
N ARG A 37 17.35 -33.88 -1.10
CA ARG A 37 18.44 -33.70 -2.06
C ARG A 37 19.77 -33.37 -1.36
N ASP A 38 19.78 -32.42 -0.43
CA ASP A 38 20.99 -31.99 0.29
C ASP A 38 21.58 -33.09 1.20
N ASP A 39 20.71 -33.92 1.80
CA ASP A 39 21.12 -35.07 2.61
C ASP A 39 21.75 -36.17 1.72
N ILE A 40 21.18 -36.42 0.53
CA ILE A 40 21.73 -37.39 -0.44
C ILE A 40 23.07 -36.91 -0.99
N GLU A 41 23.20 -35.63 -1.35
CA GLU A 41 24.45 -35.06 -1.87
C GLU A 41 25.60 -35.18 -0.86
N ARG A 42 25.34 -34.86 0.42
CA ARG A 42 26.33 -35.04 1.50
C ARG A 42 26.72 -36.50 1.70
N ALA A 43 25.78 -37.43 1.60
CA ALA A 43 26.07 -38.85 1.73
C ALA A 43 26.92 -39.39 0.57
N VAL A 44 26.63 -38.96 -0.67
CA VAL A 44 27.42 -39.33 -1.86
C VAL A 44 28.85 -38.80 -1.74
N SER A 45 29.02 -37.56 -1.27
CA SER A 45 30.36 -37.00 -1.00
C SER A 45 31.10 -37.83 0.06
N SER A 46 30.44 -38.13 1.18
CA SER A 46 31.05 -38.90 2.28
C SER A 46 31.44 -40.32 1.87
N LEU A 47 30.66 -40.96 1.01
CA LEU A 47 30.97 -42.29 0.44
C LEU A 47 32.19 -42.25 -0.47
N ARG A 48 32.29 -41.21 -1.30
CA ARG A 48 33.45 -40.99 -2.18
C ARG A 48 34.73 -40.81 -1.37
N ASP A 49 34.69 -39.99 -0.31
CA ASP A 49 35.83 -39.75 0.56
C ASP A 49 36.26 -41.03 1.30
N LEU A 50 35.29 -41.85 1.72
CA LEU A 50 35.56 -43.15 2.35
C LEU A 50 36.25 -44.14 1.39
N GLU A 51 35.85 -44.16 0.12
CA GLU A 51 36.50 -45.00 -0.90
C GLU A 51 37.94 -44.55 -1.16
N PHE A 52 38.19 -43.24 -1.21
CA PHE A 52 39.55 -42.71 -1.29
C PHE A 52 40.41 -43.09 -0.09
N ALA A 53 39.88 -42.97 1.14
CA ALA A 53 40.59 -43.34 2.36
C ALA A 53 40.92 -44.85 2.39
N ARG A 54 40.00 -45.71 1.94
CA ARG A 54 40.25 -47.14 1.77
C ARG A 54 41.34 -47.41 0.73
N ALA A 55 41.30 -46.73 -0.42
CA ALA A 55 42.28 -46.89 -1.49
C ALA A 55 43.69 -46.42 -1.06
N ALA A 56 43.75 -45.39 -0.22
CA ALA A 56 44.98 -44.89 0.39
C ALA A 56 45.51 -45.77 1.54
N GLY A 57 44.77 -46.81 1.95
CA GLY A 57 45.14 -47.72 3.04
C GLY A 57 45.07 -47.09 4.43
N THR A 58 44.39 -45.95 4.59
CA THR A 58 44.30 -45.22 5.87
C THR A 58 43.22 -45.79 6.80
N ILE A 59 42.32 -46.63 6.29
CA ILE A 59 41.22 -47.25 7.03
C ILE A 59 41.21 -48.76 6.76
N ASP A 60 40.99 -49.55 7.81
CA ASP A 60 40.87 -51.01 7.70
C ASP A 60 39.70 -51.40 6.76
N PRO A 61 39.87 -52.39 5.87
CA PRO A 61 38.82 -52.81 4.94
C PRO A 61 37.51 -53.23 5.61
N ARG A 62 37.55 -53.81 6.82
CA ARG A 62 36.36 -54.23 7.56
C ARG A 62 35.60 -53.03 8.12
N ASP A 63 36.33 -52.00 8.56
CA ASP A 63 35.74 -50.76 9.07
C ASP A 63 35.15 -49.91 7.95
N ALA A 64 35.81 -49.87 6.79
CA ALA A 64 35.28 -49.22 5.59
C ALA A 64 33.93 -49.82 5.15
N VAL A 65 33.78 -51.16 5.22
CA VAL A 65 32.50 -51.83 4.90
C VAL A 65 31.40 -51.44 5.90
N ARG A 66 31.73 -51.36 7.20
CA ARG A 66 30.75 -50.94 8.24
C ARG A 66 30.32 -49.49 8.05
N LEU A 67 31.27 -48.58 7.84
CA LEU A 67 31.01 -47.15 7.64
C LEU A 67 30.15 -46.90 6.40
N ARG A 68 30.44 -47.59 5.30
CA ARG A 68 29.63 -47.54 4.07
C ARG A 68 28.17 -47.93 4.33
N ALA A 69 27.95 -49.05 5.02
CA ALA A 69 26.61 -49.52 5.34
C ALA A 69 25.81 -48.53 6.22
N ILE A 70 26.49 -47.81 7.12
CA ILE A 70 25.86 -46.77 7.96
C ILE A 70 25.47 -45.55 7.12
N LEU A 71 26.36 -45.10 6.22
CA LEU A 71 26.12 -43.95 5.35
C LEU A 71 24.97 -44.21 4.36
N GLU A 72 24.97 -45.39 3.71
CA GLU A 72 23.90 -45.79 2.79
C GLU A 72 22.55 -45.90 3.52
N ARG A 73 22.52 -46.47 4.73
CA ARG A 73 21.29 -46.59 5.53
C ARG A 73 20.74 -45.22 5.94
N GLY A 74 21.60 -44.25 6.23
CA GLY A 74 21.18 -42.89 6.62
C GLY A 74 20.68 -42.06 5.45
N ALA A 75 21.30 -42.18 4.27
CA ALA A 75 20.98 -41.41 3.07
C ALA A 75 19.64 -41.79 2.43
N PHE A 76 19.29 -43.08 2.50
CA PHE A 76 18.08 -43.61 1.85
C PHE A 76 16.96 -43.95 2.83
N ALA A 77 17.11 -43.61 4.12
CA ALA A 77 16.02 -43.71 5.07
C ALA A 77 14.95 -42.66 4.75
N THR A 78 13.78 -43.11 4.30
CA THR A 78 12.59 -42.25 4.22
C THR A 78 12.22 -41.84 5.63
N ARG A 79 12.52 -40.58 6.01
CA ARG A 79 12.07 -40.06 7.29
C ARG A 79 10.54 -39.91 7.22
N PRO A 80 9.79 -40.48 8.18
CA PRO A 80 8.38 -40.18 8.28
C PRO A 80 8.24 -38.67 8.44
N THR A 81 7.48 -38.04 7.55
CA THR A 81 7.15 -36.62 7.65
C THR A 81 6.60 -36.38 9.05
N PRO A 82 7.11 -35.40 9.81
CA PRO A 82 6.54 -35.08 11.11
C PRO A 82 5.06 -34.79 10.87
N ALA A 83 4.19 -35.63 11.42
CA ALA A 83 2.75 -35.41 11.36
C ALA A 83 2.52 -34.00 11.91
N ALA A 84 2.09 -33.09 11.04
CA ALA A 84 1.76 -31.74 11.41
C ALA A 84 0.79 -31.85 12.60
N GLY A 85 1.25 -31.47 13.79
CA GLY A 85 0.44 -31.52 14.99
C GLY A 85 -0.77 -30.63 14.73
N GLY A 86 -1.91 -31.24 14.40
CA GLY A 86 -3.13 -30.53 14.14
C GLY A 86 -3.40 -29.63 15.34
N ALA A 87 -3.50 -28.33 15.09
CA ALA A 87 -3.91 -27.38 16.13
C ALA A 87 -5.15 -27.97 16.83
N PRO A 88 -5.21 -27.99 18.17
CA PRO A 88 -6.28 -28.68 18.87
C PRO A 88 -7.58 -28.05 18.38
N VAL A 89 -8.44 -28.83 17.72
CA VAL A 89 -9.64 -28.35 17.02
C VAL A 89 -10.48 -27.42 17.91
N ARG A 90 -10.42 -27.62 19.23
CA ARG A 90 -11.01 -26.73 20.24
C ARG A 90 -10.50 -25.28 20.21
N THR A 91 -9.22 -25.00 20.01
CA THR A 91 -8.71 -23.62 19.91
C THR A 91 -9.11 -22.95 18.61
N LEU A 92 -9.21 -23.72 17.51
CA LEU A 92 -9.73 -23.21 16.24
C LEU A 92 -11.22 -22.90 16.34
N ILE A 93 -12.01 -23.76 17.01
CA ILE A 93 -13.44 -23.51 17.24
C ILE A 93 -13.64 -22.26 18.09
N VAL A 94 -12.89 -22.10 19.19
CA VAL A 94 -13.02 -20.91 20.06
C VAL A 94 -12.56 -19.64 19.34
N GLY A 95 -11.47 -19.71 18.57
CA GLY A 95 -11.01 -18.59 17.73
C GLY A 95 -12.03 -18.21 16.66
N ALA A 96 -12.65 -19.19 16.01
CA ALA A 96 -13.71 -18.96 15.02
C ALA A 96 -14.98 -18.37 15.64
N LEU A 97 -15.37 -18.81 16.85
CA LEU A 97 -16.51 -18.27 17.58
C LEU A 97 -16.27 -16.81 17.99
N LEU A 98 -15.08 -16.49 18.50
CA LEU A 98 -14.72 -15.11 18.85
C LEU A 98 -14.65 -14.21 17.61
N ALA A 99 -14.09 -14.70 16.49
CA ALA A 99 -14.09 -13.97 15.23
C ALA A 99 -15.51 -13.73 14.69
N ALA A 100 -16.40 -14.71 14.80
CA ALA A 100 -17.80 -14.57 14.38
C ALA A 100 -18.55 -13.54 15.24
N ILE A 101 -18.36 -13.56 16.57
CA ILE A 101 -18.98 -12.59 17.48
C ILE A 101 -18.43 -11.18 17.21
N ALA A 102 -17.11 -11.06 16.99
CA ALA A 102 -16.50 -9.78 16.61
C ALA A 102 -17.04 -9.27 15.28
N ALA A 103 -17.20 -10.13 14.27
CA ALA A 103 -17.78 -9.77 12.98
C ALA A 103 -19.24 -9.30 13.11
N VAL A 104 -20.04 -9.96 13.94
CA VAL A 104 -21.43 -9.56 14.22
C VAL A 104 -21.50 -8.22 14.94
N LEU A 105 -20.62 -8.00 15.93
CA LEU A 105 -20.56 -6.72 16.65
C LEU A 105 -20.08 -5.58 15.75
N VAL A 106 -19.08 -5.83 14.92
CA VAL A 106 -18.60 -4.87 13.89
C VAL A 106 -19.72 -4.56 12.90
N ALA A 107 -20.46 -5.57 12.41
CA ALA A 107 -21.61 -5.35 11.53
C ALA A 107 -22.79 -4.62 12.20
N ALA A 108 -22.96 -4.77 13.52
CA ALA A 108 -24.03 -4.13 14.28
C ALA A 108 -23.71 -2.68 14.69
N TYR A 109 -22.43 -2.34 14.86
CA TYR A 109 -21.99 -1.04 15.39
C TYR A 109 -21.17 -0.18 14.42
N LEU A 110 -20.75 -0.71 13.26
CA LEU A 110 -20.30 0.15 12.17
C LEU A 110 -21.48 1.02 11.71
N PRO A 111 -21.31 2.34 11.54
CA PRO A 111 -22.26 3.10 10.75
C PRO A 111 -22.35 2.42 9.39
N ARG A 112 -23.54 1.94 9.01
CA ARG A 112 -23.79 1.34 7.70
C ARG A 112 -23.61 2.42 6.64
N ALA A 113 -22.36 2.69 6.28
CA ALA A 113 -22.01 3.36 5.04
C ALA A 113 -22.58 2.49 3.92
N ALA A 114 -23.44 3.10 3.12
CA ALA A 114 -24.26 2.44 2.14
C ALA A 114 -23.46 1.50 1.23
N GLY A 115 -23.93 0.24 1.11
CA GLY A 115 -23.62 -0.57 -0.07
C GLY A 115 -23.40 -2.06 0.17
N ASP A 116 -24.42 -2.78 0.62
CA ASP A 116 -24.60 -4.19 0.24
C ASP A 116 -26.10 -4.41 -0.02
N ARG A 117 -26.45 -4.77 -1.27
CA ARG A 117 -27.84 -5.06 -1.66
C ARG A 117 -27.92 -6.48 -2.21
N ALA A 118 -29.00 -7.18 -1.84
CA ALA A 118 -29.35 -8.46 -2.43
C ALA A 118 -29.68 -8.32 -3.94
N PRO A 119 -29.31 -9.30 -4.78
CA PRO A 119 -29.59 -9.25 -6.22
C PRO A 119 -31.10 -9.22 -6.47
N GLY A 120 -31.58 -8.25 -7.26
CA GLY A 120 -32.93 -8.28 -7.84
C GLY A 120 -33.98 -7.33 -7.27
N THR A 121 -33.64 -6.35 -6.43
CA THR A 121 -34.60 -5.30 -6.03
C THR A 121 -34.31 -3.96 -6.74
N THR A 122 -35.29 -3.47 -7.50
CA THR A 122 -35.23 -2.15 -8.14
C THR A 122 -35.35 -1.08 -7.07
N ILE A 123 -34.40 -0.15 -7.09
CA ILE A 123 -34.25 0.94 -6.13
C ILE A 123 -35.45 1.92 -6.26
N THR A 124 -36.34 2.00 -5.28
CA THR A 124 -37.31 3.11 -5.09
C THR A 124 -36.69 4.27 -4.29
N GLY A 125 -35.45 4.59 -4.62
CA GLY A 125 -34.70 5.75 -4.12
C GLY A 125 -33.90 6.30 -5.29
N THR A 126 -34.22 7.52 -5.72
CA THR A 126 -33.41 8.22 -6.71
C THR A 126 -32.02 8.48 -6.13
N LEU A 127 -31.07 7.56 -6.33
CA LEU A 127 -29.65 7.91 -6.30
C LEU A 127 -29.47 8.94 -7.44
N PRO A 128 -28.92 10.15 -7.17
CA PRO A 128 -28.53 11.04 -8.25
C PRO A 128 -27.62 10.24 -9.19
N ARG A 129 -28.09 9.97 -10.41
CA ARG A 129 -27.27 9.33 -11.44
C ARG A 129 -26.33 10.42 -11.96
N GLY A 130 -25.14 10.50 -11.39
CA GLY A 130 -24.12 11.46 -11.80
C GLY A 130 -23.21 11.88 -10.66
N ALA A 131 -22.06 12.47 -11.00
CA ALA A 131 -21.31 13.27 -10.04
C ALA A 131 -22.25 14.35 -9.44
N PRO A 132 -22.08 14.71 -8.15
CA PRO A 132 -22.93 15.73 -7.53
C PRO A 132 -22.86 17.02 -8.35
N THR A 133 -24.01 17.65 -8.56
CA THR A 133 -24.05 18.92 -9.32
C THR A 133 -23.37 20.04 -8.52
N THR A 134 -22.93 21.09 -9.19
CA THR A 134 -22.36 22.27 -8.51
C THR A 134 -23.32 22.85 -7.47
N ALA A 135 -24.62 22.93 -7.78
CA ALA A 135 -25.65 23.39 -6.85
C ALA A 135 -25.76 22.48 -5.59
N GLU A 136 -25.66 21.16 -5.76
CA GLU A 136 -25.66 20.23 -4.62
C GLU A 136 -24.40 20.40 -3.74
N LEU A 137 -23.25 20.61 -4.37
CA LEU A 137 -21.98 20.87 -3.67
C LEU A 137 -22.01 22.21 -2.93
N GLU A 138 -22.59 23.26 -3.52
CA GLU A 138 -22.81 24.55 -2.87
C GLU A 138 -23.70 24.40 -1.63
N ALA A 139 -24.81 23.66 -1.74
CA ALA A 139 -25.71 23.41 -0.61
C ALA A 139 -25.02 22.64 0.52
N ARG A 140 -24.22 21.62 0.19
CA ARG A 140 -23.42 20.87 1.18
C ARG A 140 -22.36 21.74 1.82
N ALA A 141 -21.66 22.56 1.05
CA ALA A 141 -20.65 23.49 1.56
C ALA A 141 -21.26 24.57 2.45
N ALA A 142 -22.51 24.98 2.21
CA ALA A 142 -23.25 25.89 3.09
C ALA A 142 -23.65 25.21 4.41
N ALA A 143 -24.08 23.95 4.36
CA ALA A 143 -24.43 23.17 5.55
C ALA A 143 -23.21 22.82 6.41
N SER A 144 -22.06 22.58 5.76
CA SER A 144 -20.80 22.19 6.40
C SER A 144 -19.63 23.06 5.89
N PRO A 145 -19.47 24.30 6.40
CA PRO A 145 -18.53 25.28 5.83
C PRO A 145 -17.04 24.94 5.89
N ASN A 146 -16.67 23.97 6.74
CA ASN A 146 -15.30 23.53 6.98
C ASN A 146 -15.05 22.08 6.50
N ASP A 147 -15.99 21.48 5.79
CA ASP A 147 -15.81 20.12 5.25
C ASP A 147 -14.89 20.14 4.02
N VAL A 148 -13.60 19.90 4.25
CA VAL A 148 -12.54 19.97 3.23
C VAL A 148 -12.85 19.12 1.98
N PRO A 149 -13.29 17.85 2.09
CA PRO A 149 -13.70 17.07 0.92
C PRO A 149 -14.78 17.72 0.07
N THR A 150 -15.85 18.26 0.68
CA THR A 150 -16.92 18.96 -0.06
C THR A 150 -16.40 20.24 -0.70
N LEU A 151 -15.56 21.00 0.00
CA LEU A 151 -14.96 22.23 -0.55
C LEU A 151 -14.04 21.93 -1.73
N LEU A 152 -13.23 20.87 -1.66
CA LEU A 152 -12.39 20.45 -2.79
C LEU A 152 -13.23 20.04 -4.00
N ALA A 153 -14.26 19.21 -3.80
CA ALA A 153 -15.17 18.82 -4.86
C ALA A 153 -15.88 20.03 -5.49
N LEU A 154 -16.30 21.00 -4.67
CA LEU A 154 -16.91 22.25 -5.15
C LEU A 154 -15.92 23.09 -5.97
N ALA A 155 -14.67 23.21 -5.51
CA ALA A 155 -13.63 23.94 -6.22
C ALA A 155 -13.28 23.29 -7.57
N ASP A 156 -13.15 21.96 -7.60
CA ASP A 156 -12.94 21.20 -8.83
C ASP A 156 -14.11 21.38 -9.80
N ALA A 157 -15.35 21.32 -9.31
CA ALA A 157 -16.52 21.50 -10.16
C ALA A 157 -16.63 22.94 -10.71
N TYR A 158 -16.28 23.97 -9.92
CA TYR A 158 -16.16 25.34 -10.43
C TYR A 158 -15.06 25.48 -11.49
N ARG A 159 -13.93 24.79 -11.33
CA ARG A 159 -12.85 24.80 -12.32
C ARG A 159 -13.32 24.17 -13.63
N ASP A 160 -14.03 23.06 -13.56
CA ASP A 160 -14.54 22.33 -14.71
C ASP A 160 -15.65 23.14 -15.43
N ASP A 161 -16.45 23.89 -14.68
CA ASP A 161 -17.43 24.88 -15.17
C ASP A 161 -16.78 26.19 -15.70
N GLN A 162 -15.45 26.27 -15.80
CA GLN A 162 -14.69 27.47 -16.18
C GLN A 162 -14.86 28.69 -15.27
N ARG A 163 -15.40 28.51 -14.07
CA ARG A 163 -15.54 29.54 -13.01
C ARG A 163 -14.26 29.63 -12.18
N ALA A 164 -13.15 30.00 -12.83
CA ALA A 164 -11.82 29.99 -12.22
C ALA A 164 -11.68 30.87 -10.97
N SER A 165 -12.36 32.03 -10.93
CA SER A 165 -12.36 32.91 -9.76
C SER A 165 -13.00 32.26 -8.53
N ASP A 166 -14.11 31.55 -8.75
CA ASP A 166 -14.86 30.88 -7.69
C ASP A 166 -14.07 29.67 -7.18
N ALA A 167 -13.50 28.88 -8.10
CA ALA A 167 -12.60 27.78 -7.77
C ALA A 167 -11.42 28.24 -6.91
N ALA A 168 -10.73 29.32 -7.31
CA ALA A 168 -9.62 29.88 -6.55
C ALA A 168 -10.04 30.39 -5.16
N SER A 169 -11.25 30.94 -5.03
CA SER A 169 -11.81 31.33 -3.73
C SER A 169 -12.02 30.13 -2.82
N VAL A 170 -12.61 29.05 -3.34
CA VAL A 170 -12.88 27.83 -2.57
C VAL A 170 -11.59 27.08 -2.23
N TYR A 171 -10.63 26.95 -3.14
CA TYR A 171 -9.32 26.37 -2.79
C TYR A 171 -8.60 27.17 -1.71
N ARG A 172 -8.65 28.51 -1.75
CA ARG A 172 -8.08 29.35 -0.68
C ARG A 172 -8.75 29.12 0.67
N ARG A 173 -10.07 28.86 0.70
CA ARG A 173 -10.76 28.45 1.94
C ARG A 173 -10.23 27.12 2.46
N VAL A 174 -10.00 26.14 1.57
CA VAL A 174 -9.37 24.87 1.96
C VAL A 174 -7.99 25.13 2.56
N LEU A 175 -7.17 25.98 1.92
CA LEU A 175 -5.82 26.32 2.41
C LEU A 175 -5.81 27.12 3.72
N ALA A 176 -6.91 27.80 4.05
CA ALA A 176 -7.06 28.46 5.35
C ALA A 176 -7.33 27.44 6.48
N ILE A 177 -7.96 26.30 6.15
CA ILE A 177 -8.22 25.20 7.09
C ILE A 177 -6.99 24.28 7.19
N ASP A 178 -6.43 23.89 6.04
CA ASP A 178 -5.27 23.02 5.89
C ASP A 178 -4.29 23.64 4.90
N ARG A 179 -3.23 24.26 5.44
CA ARG A 179 -2.23 25.02 4.66
C ARG A 179 -1.40 24.16 3.71
N ASP A 180 -1.33 22.86 3.96
CA ASP A 180 -0.52 21.91 3.19
C ASP A 180 -1.40 20.93 2.40
N ASN A 181 -2.66 21.30 2.18
CA ASN A 181 -3.58 20.52 1.37
C ASN A 181 -3.12 20.47 -0.09
N VAL A 182 -2.51 19.35 -0.48
CA VAL A 182 -1.92 19.17 -1.82
C VAL A 182 -2.93 19.40 -2.96
N PRO A 183 -4.15 18.82 -2.95
CA PRO A 183 -5.14 19.09 -4.00
C PRO A 183 -5.47 20.58 -4.16
N ALA A 184 -5.63 21.32 -3.06
CA ALA A 184 -5.90 22.75 -3.12
C ALA A 184 -4.70 23.58 -3.60
N LEU A 185 -3.48 23.25 -3.16
CA LEU A 185 -2.25 23.89 -3.65
C LEU A 185 -2.08 23.69 -5.16
N TYR A 186 -2.29 22.47 -5.64
CA TYR A 186 -2.24 22.16 -7.07
C TYR A 186 -3.35 22.88 -7.86
N GLY A 187 -4.58 22.89 -7.34
CA GLY A 187 -5.70 23.60 -7.94
C GLY A 187 -5.43 25.10 -8.11
N VAL A 188 -4.85 25.75 -7.09
CA VAL A 188 -4.40 27.15 -7.17
C VAL A 188 -3.28 27.32 -8.20
N ALA A 189 -2.27 26.45 -8.19
CA ALA A 189 -1.16 26.50 -9.14
C ALA A 189 -1.65 26.43 -10.60
N LEU A 190 -2.58 25.51 -10.88
CA LEU A 190 -3.15 25.31 -12.20
C LEU A 190 -3.97 26.52 -12.65
N ILE A 191 -4.77 27.13 -11.76
CA ILE A 191 -5.53 28.34 -12.08
C ILE A 191 -4.58 29.49 -12.39
N LEU A 192 -3.57 29.75 -11.54
CA LEU A 192 -2.59 30.82 -11.76
C LEU A 192 -1.81 30.64 -13.05
N PHE A 193 -1.43 29.40 -13.39
CA PHE A 193 -0.74 29.11 -14.64
C PHE A 193 -1.61 29.47 -15.85
N ARG A 194 -2.90 29.08 -15.83
CA ARG A 194 -3.85 29.39 -16.90
C ARG A 194 -4.20 30.88 -16.99
N SER A 195 -4.15 31.59 -15.86
CA SER A 195 -4.36 33.04 -15.79
C SER A 195 -3.15 33.87 -16.25
N GLY A 196 -2.04 33.23 -16.63
CA GLY A 196 -0.84 33.95 -17.06
C GLY A 196 -0.02 34.52 -15.91
N GLU A 197 -0.16 33.95 -14.70
CA GLU A 197 0.61 34.32 -13.50
C GLU A 197 1.62 33.21 -13.14
N PRO A 198 2.66 32.98 -13.98
CA PRO A 198 3.53 31.81 -13.86
C PRO A 198 4.37 31.79 -12.59
N GLU A 199 4.69 32.94 -11.98
CA GLU A 199 5.42 32.96 -10.70
C GLU A 199 4.57 32.52 -9.52
N GLY A 200 3.31 32.97 -9.45
CA GLY A 200 2.38 32.51 -8.43
C GLY A 200 2.12 31.01 -8.58
N ALA A 201 1.95 30.56 -9.82
CA ALA A 201 1.81 29.14 -10.15
C ALA A 201 3.03 28.32 -9.69
N ARG A 202 4.24 28.81 -9.97
CA ARG A 202 5.49 28.17 -9.55
C ARG A 202 5.56 28.03 -8.04
N LEU A 203 5.30 29.10 -7.28
CA LEU A 203 5.36 29.06 -5.82
C LEU A 203 4.38 28.05 -5.22
N ALA A 204 3.16 27.99 -5.75
CA ALA A 204 2.16 27.01 -5.30
C ALA A 204 2.57 25.57 -5.68
N ASN A 205 3.06 25.35 -6.91
CA ASN A 205 3.50 24.04 -7.39
C ASN A 205 4.76 23.54 -6.67
N ASP A 206 5.73 24.41 -6.40
CA ASP A 206 6.94 24.08 -5.65
C ASP A 206 6.60 23.61 -4.23
N ARG A 207 5.55 24.18 -3.62
CA ARG A 207 5.05 23.69 -2.32
C ARG A 207 4.43 22.30 -2.43
N VAL A 208 3.70 22.00 -3.53
CA VAL A 208 3.23 20.63 -3.79
C VAL A 208 4.41 19.67 -3.91
N LEU A 209 5.44 20.02 -4.68
CA LEU A 209 6.63 19.18 -4.87
C LEU A 209 7.46 19.04 -3.59
N ALA A 210 7.46 20.03 -2.70
CA ALA A 210 8.10 19.92 -1.39
C ALA A 210 7.38 18.89 -0.50
N LEU A 211 6.04 18.82 -0.57
CA LEU A 211 5.22 17.87 0.19
C LEU A 211 5.20 16.48 -0.46
N ARG A 212 5.19 16.43 -1.79
CA ARG A 212 5.14 15.22 -2.60
C ARG A 212 6.11 15.32 -3.79
N PRO A 213 7.39 14.97 -3.60
CA PRO A 213 8.42 15.13 -4.64
C PRO A 213 8.21 14.30 -5.90
N ARG A 214 7.35 13.27 -5.84
CA ARG A 214 7.05 12.35 -6.95
C ARG A 214 5.58 12.44 -7.42
N ASP A 215 4.91 13.55 -7.10
CA ASP A 215 3.56 13.81 -7.58
C ASP A 215 3.59 14.10 -9.09
N THR A 216 2.99 13.21 -9.89
CA THR A 216 3.07 13.26 -11.36
C THR A 216 2.41 14.50 -11.94
N ASP A 217 1.31 14.94 -11.36
CA ASP A 217 0.57 16.15 -11.79
C ASP A 217 1.40 17.40 -11.54
N ALA A 218 2.02 17.52 -10.36
CA ALA A 218 2.87 18.64 -10.00
C ALA A 218 4.20 18.66 -10.76
N LEU A 219 4.79 17.50 -11.06
CA LEU A 219 5.99 17.40 -11.90
C LEU A 219 5.69 17.83 -13.34
N PHE A 220 4.52 17.40 -13.86
CA PHE A 220 4.04 17.82 -15.17
C PHE A 220 3.85 19.34 -15.25
N LEU A 221 3.03 19.90 -14.34
CA LEU A 221 2.73 21.34 -14.29
C LEU A 221 3.99 22.17 -14.03
N GLY A 222 4.85 21.73 -13.11
CA GLY A 222 6.11 22.40 -12.79
C GLY A 222 7.05 22.49 -14.00
N GLY A 223 7.16 21.41 -14.77
CA GLY A 223 7.93 21.42 -16.01
C GLY A 223 7.35 22.38 -17.06
N LEU A 224 6.02 22.42 -17.22
CA LEU A 224 5.36 23.40 -18.11
C LEU A 224 5.61 24.85 -17.68
N ILE A 225 5.50 25.15 -16.39
CA ILE A 225 5.75 26.49 -15.83
C ILE A 225 7.18 26.94 -16.15
N ARG A 226 8.17 26.06 -15.94
CA ARG A 226 9.58 26.37 -16.23
C ARG A 226 9.86 26.52 -17.71
N TYR A 227 9.29 25.62 -18.53
CA TYR A 227 9.41 25.68 -19.98
C TYR A 227 8.84 26.97 -20.56
N GLN A 228 7.66 27.43 -20.08
CA GLN A 228 7.06 28.70 -20.50
C GLN A 228 7.93 29.91 -20.15
N LYS A 229 8.66 29.83 -19.03
CA LYS A 229 9.61 30.86 -18.59
C LYS A 229 10.99 30.76 -19.26
N ALA A 230 11.17 29.87 -20.23
CA ALA A 230 12.45 29.54 -20.86
C ALA A 230 13.53 29.01 -19.90
N ASP A 231 13.14 28.54 -18.70
CA ASP A 231 13.98 27.74 -17.81
C ASP A 231 13.99 26.29 -18.31
N TYR A 232 14.65 26.06 -19.44
CA TYR A 232 14.68 24.75 -20.09
C TYR A 232 15.42 23.70 -19.24
N ASN A 233 16.47 24.11 -18.53
CA ASN A 233 17.22 23.22 -17.65
C ASN A 233 16.36 22.75 -16.47
N GLY A 234 15.66 23.66 -15.79
CA GLY A 234 14.75 23.27 -14.72
C GLY A 234 13.55 22.46 -15.21
N ALA A 235 13.06 22.70 -16.43
CA ALA A 235 12.02 21.87 -17.03
C ALA A 235 12.51 20.43 -17.28
N VAL A 236 13.73 20.27 -17.79
CA VAL A 236 14.38 18.97 -18.01
C VAL A 236 14.54 18.21 -16.69
N GLU A 237 14.97 18.87 -15.61
CA GLU A 237 15.11 18.24 -14.29
C GLU A 237 13.79 17.65 -13.78
N LEU A 238 12.71 18.43 -13.82
CA LEU A 238 11.40 17.97 -13.36
C LEU A 238 10.82 16.88 -14.25
N TRP A 239 10.94 17.02 -15.58
CA TRP A 239 10.42 16.02 -16.50
C TRP A 239 11.25 14.74 -16.54
N ASN A 240 12.53 14.79 -16.20
CA ASN A 240 13.32 13.57 -15.99
C ASN A 240 12.73 12.72 -14.86
N ILE A 241 12.34 13.34 -13.73
CA ILE A 241 11.66 12.64 -12.63
C ILE A 241 10.28 12.18 -13.07
N TYR A 242 9.51 13.03 -13.76
CA TYR A 242 8.18 12.66 -14.29
C TYR A 242 8.25 11.41 -15.17
N LEU A 243 9.25 11.32 -16.07
CA LEU A 243 9.36 10.19 -17.00
C LEU A 243 9.72 8.87 -16.29
N ASP A 244 10.30 8.93 -15.09
CA ASP A 244 10.58 7.77 -14.25
C ASP A 244 9.32 7.27 -13.49
N VAL A 245 8.42 8.16 -13.07
CA VAL A 245 7.26 7.80 -12.22
C VAL A 245 5.89 7.90 -12.91
N GLY A 246 5.82 8.55 -14.07
CA GLY A 246 4.60 9.00 -14.72
C GLY A 246 4.16 8.19 -15.94
N GLU A 247 4.66 6.96 -16.12
CA GLU A 247 4.38 6.13 -17.32
C GLU A 247 2.88 6.01 -17.64
N PHE A 248 2.03 5.92 -16.61
CA PHE A 248 0.58 5.80 -16.74
C PHE A 248 -0.17 7.15 -16.77
N HIS A 249 0.53 8.28 -16.62
CA HIS A 249 -0.10 9.59 -16.63
C HIS A 249 -0.47 10.02 -18.07
N PRO A 250 -1.68 10.56 -18.33
CA PRO A 250 -2.14 10.85 -19.69
C PRO A 250 -1.24 11.78 -20.50
N ALA A 251 -0.50 12.67 -19.81
CA ALA A 251 0.43 13.60 -20.45
C ALA A 251 1.77 12.97 -20.83
N PHE A 252 2.01 11.68 -20.58
CA PHE A 252 3.32 11.05 -20.79
C PHE A 252 3.89 11.20 -22.20
N PRO A 253 3.12 10.95 -23.28
CA PRO A 253 3.62 11.14 -24.64
C PRO A 253 4.02 12.60 -24.93
N MET A 254 3.26 13.55 -24.39
CA MET A 254 3.50 14.98 -24.55
C MET A 254 4.74 15.42 -23.79
N VAL A 255 4.89 14.98 -22.54
CA VAL A 255 6.07 15.32 -21.71
C VAL A 255 7.35 14.80 -22.36
N LYS A 256 7.33 13.59 -22.95
CA LYS A 256 8.49 13.06 -23.67
C LYS A 256 8.94 13.99 -24.80
N GLN A 257 8.01 14.48 -25.62
CA GLN A 257 8.32 15.41 -26.70
C GLN A 257 8.85 16.75 -26.18
N LEU A 258 8.22 17.30 -25.15
CA LEU A 258 8.63 18.58 -24.57
C LEU A 258 9.99 18.49 -23.87
N TYR A 259 10.30 17.34 -23.25
CA TYR A 259 11.59 17.05 -22.66
C TYR A 259 12.72 17.06 -23.69
N ASP A 260 12.54 16.35 -24.81
CA ASP A 260 13.52 16.32 -25.89
C ASP A 260 13.72 17.72 -26.49
N ASP A 261 12.65 18.50 -26.62
CA ASP A 261 12.75 19.88 -27.08
C ASP A 261 13.48 20.79 -26.10
N ALA A 262 13.15 20.71 -24.81
CA ALA A 262 13.80 21.49 -23.76
C ALA A 262 15.31 21.19 -23.68
N LYS A 263 15.71 19.92 -23.84
CA LYS A 263 17.13 19.54 -23.91
C LYS A 263 17.88 20.19 -25.07
N ARG A 264 17.25 20.30 -26.24
CA ARG A 264 17.86 20.98 -27.41
C ARG A 264 17.99 22.49 -27.23
N LYS A 265 17.10 23.10 -26.45
CA LYS A 265 17.11 24.55 -26.18
C LYS A 265 18.00 24.93 -25.00
N GLY A 266 18.26 24.01 -24.08
CA GLY A 266 19.13 24.22 -22.92
C GLY A 266 20.61 23.92 -23.16
N SER A 267 20.95 23.25 -24.27
CA SER A 267 22.33 22.99 -24.74
C SER A 267 22.90 24.17 -25.50
#